data_AF-A0A844G476-F1
#
_entry.id   AF-A0A844G476-F1
#
_cell.length_a   1.000
_cell.length_b   1.000
_cell.length_c   1.000
_cell.angle_alpha   90.00
_cell.angle_beta   90.00
_cell.angle_gamma   90.00
#
_symmetry.space_group_name_H-M   'P 1'
#
loop_
_entity.id
_entity.type
_entity.pdbx_description
1 polymer ?
#
loop_
_entity_poly.entity_id
_entity_poly.type
_entity_poly.pdbx_seq_one_letter_code
_entity_poly.pdbx_strand_id
1 'polypeptide(L)'
;MGFKIKTFIGTSENAVRIQVWTALIAILLTKYLKFLSKAQWHFSTLVTFLKWNLFVYRDLRQWLDQPFTKPPEPESFQPEFAF
;
A
#
# COMPACT_ATOMS: atom_id res chain seq x y z
N MET A 1 6.07 31.14 -3.48
CA MET A 1 4.64 30.75 -3.46
C MET A 1 4.47 29.65 -2.42
N GLY A 2 3.92 29.97 -1.26
CA GLY A 2 3.87 29.07 -0.10
C GLY A 2 2.68 28.11 -0.18
N PHE A 3 2.93 26.81 -0.06
CA PHE A 3 1.89 25.80 0.06
C PHE A 3 1.17 25.98 1.40
N LYS A 4 -0.01 26.63 1.39
CA LYS A 4 -0.90 26.72 2.54
C LYS A 4 -1.73 25.44 2.64
N ILE A 5 -1.56 24.70 3.73
CA ILE A 5 -2.45 23.58 4.09
C ILE A 5 -3.84 24.15 4.37
N LYS A 6 -4.83 23.75 3.58
CA LYS A 6 -6.16 24.39 3.49
C LYS A 6 -7.22 23.73 4.39
N THR A 7 -6.85 23.40 5.63
CA THR A 7 -7.71 22.76 6.67
C THR A 7 -7.61 21.23 6.72
N PHE A 8 -7.43 20.70 7.93
CA PHE A 8 -7.58 19.28 8.23
C PHE A 8 -9.05 18.87 8.02
N ILE A 9 -9.31 17.78 7.30
CA ILE A 9 -10.67 17.29 7.08
C ILE A 9 -11.26 16.91 8.45
N GLY A 10 -12.13 17.79 8.99
CA GLY A 10 -12.63 17.74 10.36
C GLY A 10 -11.61 18.22 11.38
N THR A 11 -11.80 19.41 11.93
CA THR A 11 -10.98 19.97 13.04
C THR A 11 -11.47 19.54 14.43
N SER A 12 -12.45 18.63 14.51
CA SER A 12 -12.87 18.09 15.80
C SER A 12 -11.73 17.32 16.46
N GLU A 13 -11.58 17.44 17.77
CA GLU A 13 -10.57 16.69 18.53
C GLU A 13 -10.61 15.18 18.24
N ASN A 14 -11.81 14.64 18.00
CA ASN A 14 -11.97 13.23 17.67
C ASN A 14 -11.32 12.87 16.32
N ALA A 15 -11.51 13.71 15.29
CA ALA A 15 -10.87 13.52 13.99
C ALA A 15 -9.34 13.57 14.10
N VAL A 16 -8.81 14.51 14.89
CA VAL A 16 -7.36 14.61 15.15
C VAL A 16 -6.84 13.38 15.90
N ARG A 17 -7.55 12.92 16.95
CA ARG A 17 -7.18 11.68 17.64
C ARG A 17 -7.14 10.50 16.67
N ILE A 18 -8.16 10.31 15.84
CA ILE A 18 -8.21 9.23 14.86
C ILE A 18 -7.05 9.35 13.86
N GLN A 19 -6.69 10.54 13.41
CA GLN A 19 -5.54 10.76 12.52
C GLN A 19 -4.23 10.35 13.18
N VAL A 20 -4.02 10.69 14.45
CA VAL A 20 -2.82 10.28 15.21
C VAL A 20 -2.78 8.76 15.37
N TRP A 21 -3.89 8.13 15.80
CA TRP A 21 -3.97 6.67 15.89
C TRP A 21 -3.70 5.99 14.54
N THR A 22 -4.25 6.52 13.45
CA THR A 22 -4.00 6.01 12.09
C THR A 22 -2.54 6.13 11.69
N ALA A 23 -1.89 7.26 11.98
CA ALA A 23 -0.47 7.46 11.72
C ALA A 23 0.40 6.47 12.52
N LEU A 24 0.07 6.25 13.80
CA LEU A 24 0.76 5.28 14.64
C LEU A 24 0.64 3.85 14.10
N ILE A 25 -0.57 3.45 13.69
CA ILE A 25 -0.81 2.13 13.07
C ILE A 25 0.00 2.00 11.77
N ALA A 26 -0.01 3.02 10.91
CA ALA A 26 0.75 3.02 9.66
C ALA A 26 2.26 2.91 9.89
N ILE A 27 2.80 3.62 10.89
CA ILE A 27 4.23 3.54 11.27
C ILE A 27 4.57 2.14 11.78
N LEU A 28 3.72 1.57 12.64
CA LEU A 28 3.91 0.23 13.18
C LEU A 28 3.91 -0.84 12.08
N LEU A 29 2.92 -0.79 11.18
CA LEU A 29 2.86 -1.64 10.00
C LEU A 29 4.11 -1.48 9.14
N THR A 30 4.54 -0.25 8.87
CA THR A 30 5.73 -0.02 8.02
C THR A 30 7.00 -0.58 8.66
N LYS A 31 7.15 -0.47 10.00
CA LYS A 31 8.27 -1.11 10.71
C LYS A 31 8.18 -2.63 10.68
N TYR A 32 6.99 -3.20 10.80
CA TYR A 32 6.78 -4.64 10.69
C TYR A 32 7.11 -5.16 9.29
N LEU A 33 6.70 -4.46 8.23
CA LEU A 33 7.09 -4.77 6.85
C LEU A 33 8.61 -4.65 6.66
N LYS A 34 9.24 -3.65 7.27
CA LYS A 34 10.70 -3.50 7.25
C LYS A 34 11.43 -4.65 7.95
N PHE A 35 10.84 -5.19 9.01
CA PHE A 35 11.37 -6.35 9.73
C PHE A 35 11.23 -7.65 8.91
N LEU A 36 10.09 -7.82 8.22
CA LEU A 36 9.88 -8.96 7.31
C LEU A 36 10.75 -8.87 6.04
N SER A 37 11.00 -7.65 5.54
CA SER A 37 11.81 -7.45 4.35
C SER A 37 13.29 -7.62 4.64
N LYS A 38 13.96 -8.53 3.91
CA LYS A 38 15.43 -8.59 3.88
C LYS A 38 16.06 -7.44 3.08
N ALA A 39 15.27 -6.72 2.28
CA ALA A 39 15.73 -5.60 1.45
C ALA A 39 15.49 -4.24 2.13
N GLN A 40 16.44 -3.31 1.95
CA GLN A 40 16.47 -1.99 2.61
C GLN A 40 15.49 -0.98 1.97
N TRP A 41 14.19 -1.29 1.96
CA TRP A 41 13.18 -0.39 1.36
C TRP A 41 13.06 0.94 2.10
N HIS A 42 12.84 2.00 1.34
CA HIS A 42 12.51 3.32 1.88
C HIS A 42 11.06 3.40 2.38
N PHE A 43 10.82 4.22 3.40
CA PHE A 43 9.51 4.37 4.05
C PHE A 43 8.41 4.80 3.07
N SER A 44 8.69 5.81 2.24
CA SER A 44 7.76 6.34 1.23
C SER A 44 7.34 5.29 0.20
N THR A 45 8.26 4.40 -0.17
CA THR A 45 8.00 3.28 -1.07
C THR A 45 7.06 2.26 -0.41
N LEU A 46 7.33 1.85 0.83
CA LEU A 46 6.46 0.93 1.59
C LEU A 46 5.06 1.49 1.81
N VAL A 47 4.92 2.77 2.16
CA VAL A 47 3.61 3.41 2.36
C VAL A 47 2.83 3.49 1.04
N THR A 48 3.49 3.82 -0.06
CA THR A 48 2.87 3.83 -1.39
C THR A 48 2.34 2.43 -1.70
N PHE A 49 3.17 1.42 -1.54
CA PHE A 49 2.79 0.03 -1.81
C PHE A 49 1.72 -0.51 -0.87
N LEU A 50 1.72 -0.14 0.41
CA LEU A 50 0.64 -0.49 1.34
C LEU A 50 -0.68 0.08 0.84
N LYS A 51 -0.68 1.33 0.37
CA LYS A 51 -1.86 1.98 -0.19
C LYS A 51 -2.38 1.22 -1.41
N TRP A 52 -1.50 0.82 -2.33
CA TRP A 52 -1.86 0.03 -3.52
C TRP A 52 -2.33 -1.38 -3.15
N ASN A 53 -1.65 -2.08 -2.24
CA ASN A 53 -2.05 -3.41 -1.77
C ASN A 53 -3.36 -3.39 -0.97
N LEU A 54 -3.73 -2.28 -0.34
CA LEU A 54 -5.04 -2.18 0.32
C LEU A 54 -6.21 -2.25 -0.68
N PHE A 55 -5.98 -1.85 -1.93
CA PHE A 55 -6.97 -1.93 -3.01
C PHE A 55 -6.92 -3.27 -3.78
N VAL A 56 -5.94 -4.15 -3.50
CA VAL A 56 -5.73 -5.40 -4.24
C VAL A 56 -5.44 -6.54 -3.26
N TYR A 57 -6.28 -7.57 -3.24
CA TYR A 57 -6.01 -8.79 -2.46
C TYR A 57 -4.79 -9.52 -3.05
N ARG A 58 -3.59 -9.20 -2.57
CA ARG A 58 -2.32 -9.86 -2.93
C ARG A 58 -1.53 -10.19 -1.67
N ASP A 59 -0.83 -11.31 -1.69
CA ASP A 59 -0.01 -11.77 -0.57
C ASP A 59 1.20 -10.83 -0.37
N LEU A 60 1.14 -10.01 0.69
CA LEU A 60 2.13 -8.97 1.00
C LEU A 60 3.54 -9.53 1.16
N ARG A 61 3.70 -10.73 1.73
CA ARG A 61 5.01 -11.35 1.94
C ARG A 61 5.65 -11.77 0.63
N GLN A 62 4.89 -12.45 -0.23
CA GLN A 62 5.36 -12.89 -1.54
C GLN A 62 5.69 -11.71 -2.45
N TRP A 63 4.89 -10.64 -2.35
CA TRP A 63 5.11 -9.40 -3.08
C TRP A 63 6.29 -8.57 -2.53
N LEU A 64 6.54 -8.57 -1.22
CA LEU A 64 7.69 -7.88 -0.61
C LEU A 64 9.04 -8.45 -1.07
N ASP A 65 9.09 -9.76 -1.32
CA ASP A 65 10.23 -10.45 -1.92
C ASP A 65 10.33 -10.18 -3.44
N GLN A 66 9.19 -10.13 -4.16
CA GLN A 66 9.17 -9.94 -5.61
C GLN A 66 8.09 -8.93 -6.07
N PRO A 67 8.37 -7.62 -6.03
CA PRO A 67 7.35 -6.59 -6.21
C PRO A 67 6.90 -6.38 -7.66
N PHE A 68 7.70 -6.83 -8.63
CA PHE A 68 7.46 -6.66 -10.07
C PHE A 68 6.93 -7.92 -10.75
N THR A 69 6.65 -9.00 -10.01
CA THR A 69 6.10 -10.20 -10.61
C THR A 69 4.69 -9.89 -11.11
N LYS A 70 4.55 -9.92 -12.45
CA LYS A 70 3.28 -9.77 -13.15
C LYS A 70 2.32 -10.81 -12.57
N PRO A 71 1.07 -10.44 -12.18
CA PRO A 71 0.08 -11.46 -11.86
C PRO A 71 0.03 -12.46 -13.02
N PRO A 72 -0.14 -13.77 -12.75
CA PRO A 72 -0.25 -14.75 -13.83
C PRO A 72 -1.30 -14.22 -14.81
N GLU A 73 -0.91 -14.09 -16.09
CA GLU A 73 -1.84 -13.68 -17.13
C GLU A 73 -3.05 -14.60 -17.02
N PRO A 74 -4.28 -14.07 -16.93
CA PRO A 74 -5.45 -14.93 -16.99
C PRO A 74 -5.30 -15.72 -18.28
N GLU A 75 -5.21 -17.05 -18.16
CA GLU A 75 -5.04 -17.93 -19.31
C GLU A 75 -6.06 -17.47 -20.35
N SER A 76 -5.55 -16.93 -21.45
CA SER A 76 -6.36 -16.51 -22.56
C SER A 76 -6.95 -17.79 -23.13
N PHE A 77 -8.09 -18.21 -22.58
CA PHE A 77 -8.97 -19.15 -23.24
C PHE A 77 -9.50 -18.39 -24.45
N GLN A 78 -8.70 -18.36 -25.51
CA GLN A 78 -9.18 -18.10 -26.86
C GLN A 78 -9.84 -19.41 -27.27
N PRO A 79 -11.18 -19.53 -27.21
CA PRO A 79 -11.82 -20.57 -28.00
C PRO A 79 -11.40 -20.29 -29.45
N GLU A 80 -10.57 -21.16 -29.98
CA GLU A 80 -10.35 -21.26 -31.42
C GLU A 80 -11.72 -21.58 -32.00
N PHE A 81 -12.44 -20.55 -32.41
CA PHE A 81 -13.64 -20.73 -33.21
C PHE A 81 -13.14 -21.22 -34.57
N ALA A 82 -12.98 -22.53 -34.68
CA ALA A 82 -12.85 -23.23 -35.93
C ALA A 82 -14.17 -23.05 -36.69
N PHE A 83 -14.17 -22.12 -37.64
CA PHE A 83 -15.15 -22.05 -38.71
C PHE A 83 -14.52 -22.60 -39.98
#